data_AF-A0A843ARH5-F1
#
_entry.id   AF-A0A843ARH5-F1
#
_cell.length_a   1.000
_cell.length_b   1.000
_cell.length_c   1.000
_cell.angle_alpha   90.00
_cell.angle_beta   90.00
_cell.angle_gamma   90.00
#
_symmetry.space_group_name_H-M   'P 1'
#
loop_
_entity.id
_entity.type
_entity.pdbx_description
1 polymer ?
#
loop_
_entity_poly.entity_id
_entity_poly.type
_entity_poly.pdbx_seq_one_letter_code
_entity_poly.pdbx_strand_id
1 'polypeptide(L)'
;MKTIVVGSGAGGATVARELQSRGFDVLILEAGPPFKPFTRHISWAEPLRRFGLLGGEGTFKHFFPSMDIQRSSRELILVRGLTTGGSTVLSCGNLVRADQGLEEIGLDLTPEYDELEGELNPTIIPPGTWRPVTQDMFQSAENLGLNPKPTPKVVNKDKCNYCGLCELGCSRGARWDSRKFLNEAVRNGAILKSRSPVEKVIIEKGRVTGVVTRDSKQYHADVVVLSAGGIGTAQILKNSGLKAEDHLWVDIVLTLGGVLPGARQLEEPPMAWYTQQEDYILSPYPDILSHYFHKPWRKVPIQDRVGLMVKLADVEEGAVYEDGRVDKSLTDHDQQRLDRAISQAQEVMEGAGISGPFVRGVPNGGHLGGTVPLKKEDVPDMKPSWLPDGLWVADLSLAPHSQGLPTILLTAALALRVARNIHRNFDDRI
;
A
#
# COMPACT_ATOMS: atom_id res chain seq x y z
N MET A 1 21.37 -12.92 18.18
CA MET A 1 21.38 -13.16 16.73
C MET A 1 21.21 -11.82 16.06
N LYS A 2 22.14 -11.44 15.17
CA LYS A 2 22.10 -10.16 14.45
C LYS A 2 21.16 -10.28 13.28
N THR A 3 20.21 -9.36 13.17
CA THR A 3 19.18 -9.39 12.13
C THR A 3 19.16 -8.06 11.40
N ILE A 4 19.11 -8.13 10.07
CA ILE A 4 18.85 -6.96 9.22
C ILE A 4 17.44 -7.05 8.66
N VAL A 5 16.63 -6.01 8.86
CA VAL A 5 15.34 -5.84 8.21
C VAL A 5 15.49 -4.77 7.12
N VAL A 6 15.19 -5.13 5.88
CA VAL A 6 15.32 -4.25 4.72
C VAL A 6 13.96 -3.67 4.35
N GLY A 7 13.79 -2.37 4.54
CA GLY A 7 12.53 -1.65 4.37
C GLY A 7 11.77 -1.44 5.68
N SER A 8 11.08 -0.32 5.80
CA SER A 8 10.36 0.10 7.02
C SER A 8 8.85 0.29 6.82
N GLY A 9 8.30 -0.34 5.78
CA GLY A 9 6.86 -0.36 5.49
C GLY A 9 6.04 -1.16 6.51
N ALA A 10 4.81 -1.55 6.14
CA ALA A 10 3.93 -2.35 7.00
C ALA A 10 4.61 -3.64 7.48
N GLY A 11 5.21 -4.39 6.55
CA GLY A 11 5.89 -5.63 6.87
C GLY A 11 7.15 -5.41 7.71
N GLY A 12 8.08 -4.60 7.22
CA GLY A 12 9.38 -4.39 7.87
C GLY A 12 9.28 -3.79 9.27
N ALA A 13 8.38 -2.84 9.51
CA ALA A 13 8.17 -2.30 10.84
C ALA A 13 7.58 -3.34 11.81
N THR A 14 6.70 -4.22 11.32
CA THR A 14 6.11 -5.30 12.11
C THR A 14 7.17 -6.35 12.48
N VAL A 15 7.95 -6.82 11.52
CA VAL A 15 9.08 -7.75 11.75
C VAL A 15 10.07 -7.15 12.74
N ALA A 16 10.49 -5.90 12.51
CA ALA A 16 11.51 -5.28 13.35
C ALA A 16 11.05 -5.17 14.80
N ARG A 17 9.78 -4.81 15.02
CA ARG A 17 9.20 -4.73 16.35
C ARG A 17 9.14 -6.11 17.04
N GLU A 18 8.63 -7.11 16.33
CA GLU A 18 8.47 -8.47 16.86
C GLU A 18 9.81 -9.15 17.17
N LEU A 19 10.80 -9.05 16.26
CA LEU A 19 12.11 -9.64 16.50
C LEU A 19 12.87 -8.90 17.60
N GLN A 20 12.78 -7.57 17.66
CA GLN A 20 13.41 -6.80 18.73
C GLN A 20 12.83 -7.16 20.10
N SER A 21 11.50 -7.34 20.22
CA SER A 21 10.87 -7.73 21.49
C SER A 21 11.27 -9.14 21.94
N ARG A 22 11.59 -10.03 20.99
CA ARG A 22 12.12 -11.39 21.23
C ARG A 22 13.64 -11.45 21.44
N GLY A 23 14.29 -10.29 21.55
CA GLY A 23 15.70 -10.16 21.91
C GLY A 23 16.69 -10.41 20.77
N PHE A 24 16.26 -10.28 19.52
CA PHE A 24 17.18 -10.15 18.39
C PHE A 24 17.84 -8.76 18.40
N ASP A 25 19.04 -8.67 17.82
CA ASP A 25 19.75 -7.39 17.61
C ASP A 25 19.39 -6.89 16.21
N VAL A 26 18.43 -5.97 16.12
CA VAL A 26 17.80 -5.58 14.86
C VAL A 26 18.39 -4.28 14.29
N LEU A 27 18.92 -4.36 13.07
CA LEU A 27 19.25 -3.21 12.22
C LEU A 27 18.21 -3.06 11.10
N ILE A 28 17.58 -1.91 11.02
CA ILE A 28 16.58 -1.57 10.00
C ILE A 28 17.24 -0.66 8.96
N LEU A 29 17.21 -1.07 7.69
CA LEU A 29 17.75 -0.29 6.56
C LEU A 29 16.59 0.19 5.69
N GLU A 30 16.37 1.50 5.67
CA GLU A 30 15.34 2.14 4.83
C GLU A 30 16.00 2.91 3.69
N ALA A 31 15.58 2.65 2.46
CA ALA A 31 16.11 3.30 1.25
C ALA A 31 15.82 4.80 1.24
N GLY A 32 14.61 5.19 1.65
CA GLY A 32 14.15 6.57 1.66
C GLY A 32 14.62 7.41 2.86
N PRO A 33 14.36 8.72 2.83
CA PRO A 33 14.59 9.60 3.96
C PRO A 33 13.52 9.42 5.06
N PRO A 34 13.74 9.99 6.27
CA PRO A 34 12.69 10.12 7.27
C PRO A 34 11.46 10.87 6.71
N PHE A 35 10.27 10.33 6.96
CA PHE A 35 9.03 10.87 6.42
C PHE A 35 8.68 12.21 7.05
N LYS A 36 8.23 13.14 6.21
CA LYS A 36 7.65 14.41 6.63
C LYS A 36 6.28 14.57 5.96
N PRO A 37 5.19 14.69 6.73
CA PRO A 37 3.86 14.85 6.14
C PRO A 37 3.79 16.15 5.35
N PHE A 38 2.99 16.16 4.28
CA PHE A 38 2.75 17.38 3.53
C PHE A 38 1.89 18.33 4.36
N THR A 39 2.41 19.52 4.66
CA THR A 39 1.73 20.52 5.50
C THR A 39 1.31 21.77 4.74
N ARG A 40 1.58 21.87 3.42
CA ARG A 40 1.32 23.09 2.65
C ARG A 40 -0.15 23.18 2.20
N HIS A 41 -0.72 24.38 2.33
CA HIS A 41 -1.96 24.75 1.64
C HIS A 41 -1.72 24.73 0.13
N ILE A 42 -2.49 23.92 -0.61
CA ILE A 42 -2.32 23.77 -2.07
C ILE A 42 -2.93 24.96 -2.84
N SER A 43 -3.47 25.97 -2.15
CA SER A 43 -4.16 27.12 -2.75
C SER A 43 -3.30 27.96 -3.69
N TRP A 44 -1.97 28.00 -3.51
CA TRP A 44 -1.08 28.82 -4.34
C TRP A 44 -0.88 28.26 -5.77
N ALA A 45 -1.20 26.99 -6.02
CA ALA A 45 -0.98 26.34 -7.31
C ALA A 45 -2.20 26.40 -8.26
N GLU A 46 -3.37 26.86 -7.77
CA GLU A 46 -4.60 26.94 -8.56
C GLU A 46 -4.50 27.79 -9.84
N PRO A 47 -3.88 28.98 -9.82
CA PRO A 47 -3.72 29.78 -11.04
C PRO A 47 -2.86 29.04 -12.08
N LEU A 48 -1.72 28.47 -11.66
CA LEU A 48 -0.83 27.70 -12.54
C LEU A 48 -1.52 26.44 -13.11
N ARG A 49 -2.34 25.76 -12.31
CA ARG A 49 -3.19 24.63 -12.72
C ARG A 49 -4.15 25.01 -13.82
N ARG A 50 -4.88 26.13 -13.66
CA ARG A 50 -5.89 26.61 -14.62
C ARG A 50 -5.30 26.90 -15.99
N PHE A 51 -4.06 27.41 -16.03
CA PHE A 51 -3.32 27.67 -17.27
C PHE A 51 -2.50 26.46 -17.77
N GLY A 52 -2.48 25.34 -17.05
CA GLY A 52 -1.77 24.12 -17.44
C GLY A 52 -0.24 24.19 -17.30
N LEU A 53 0.26 25.05 -16.40
CA LEU A 53 1.69 25.35 -16.22
C LEU A 53 2.38 24.49 -15.15
N LEU A 54 1.68 23.50 -14.58
CA LEU A 54 2.21 22.62 -13.51
C LEU A 54 3.03 21.41 -14.01
N GLY A 55 3.19 21.25 -15.33
CA GLY A 55 3.85 20.08 -15.91
C GLY A 55 3.00 18.81 -15.84
N GLY A 56 3.62 17.64 -16.04
CA GLY A 56 2.98 16.32 -15.95
C GLY A 56 3.29 15.60 -14.64
N GLU A 57 2.76 14.38 -14.48
CA GLU A 57 2.89 13.49 -13.31
C GLU A 57 4.35 13.35 -12.81
N GLY A 58 5.31 13.29 -13.74
CA GLY A 58 6.75 13.21 -13.42
C GLY A 58 7.33 14.42 -12.69
N THR A 59 6.60 15.54 -12.61
CA THR A 59 6.96 16.74 -11.85
C THR A 59 6.55 16.61 -10.38
N PHE A 60 5.58 15.74 -10.06
CA PHE A 60 5.02 15.61 -8.70
C PHE A 60 6.05 15.09 -7.68
N LYS A 61 7.00 14.26 -8.11
CA LYS A 61 8.13 13.79 -7.28
C LYS A 61 8.96 14.93 -6.66
N HIS A 62 8.98 16.11 -7.29
CA HIS A 62 9.67 17.29 -6.74
C HIS A 62 8.89 17.97 -5.62
N PHE A 63 7.56 17.82 -5.61
CA PHE A 63 6.68 18.38 -4.58
C PHE A 63 6.41 17.40 -3.44
N PHE A 64 6.50 16.10 -3.71
CA PHE A 64 6.25 15.05 -2.73
C PHE A 64 7.27 13.91 -2.86
N PRO A 65 8.52 14.12 -2.39
CA PRO A 65 9.65 13.22 -2.64
C PRO A 65 9.54 11.85 -1.94
N SER A 66 8.58 11.68 -1.03
CA SER A 66 8.30 10.39 -0.38
C SER A 66 7.50 9.44 -1.28
N MET A 67 6.89 9.94 -2.35
CA MET A 67 6.12 9.16 -3.31
C MET A 67 6.97 8.90 -4.55
N ASP A 68 7.30 7.63 -4.75
CA ASP A 68 7.95 7.14 -5.96
C ASP A 68 6.87 6.74 -6.97
N ILE A 69 7.00 7.26 -8.19
CA ILE A 69 6.03 7.07 -9.27
C ILE A 69 6.77 6.49 -10.46
N GLN A 70 6.35 5.30 -10.88
CA GLN A 70 6.91 4.60 -12.03
C GLN A 70 5.80 4.29 -13.02
N ARG A 71 5.97 4.68 -14.27
CA ARG A 71 5.05 4.29 -15.34
C ARG A 71 5.45 2.91 -15.83
N SER A 72 4.54 1.94 -15.66
CA SER A 72 4.79 0.53 -16.02
C SER A 72 4.36 0.22 -17.46
N SER A 73 3.31 0.91 -17.93
CA SER A 73 2.84 0.81 -19.32
C SER A 73 2.31 2.17 -19.81
N ARG A 74 1.71 2.20 -21.00
CA ARG A 74 1.06 3.42 -21.52
C ARG A 74 -0.09 3.89 -20.62
N GLU A 75 -0.69 3.00 -19.82
CA GLU A 75 -1.95 3.28 -19.11
C GLU A 75 -1.83 3.12 -17.59
N LEU A 76 -0.85 2.35 -17.11
CA LEU A 76 -0.69 2.04 -15.68
C LEU A 76 0.50 2.76 -15.03
N ILE A 77 0.21 3.40 -13.90
CA ILE A 77 1.19 4.04 -13.03
C ILE A 77 1.28 3.26 -11.71
N LEU A 78 2.50 2.95 -11.29
CA LEU A 78 2.78 2.33 -10.00
C LEU A 78 3.26 3.41 -9.03
N VAL A 79 2.74 3.33 -7.81
CA VAL A 79 3.02 4.28 -6.74
C VAL A 79 3.53 3.52 -5.51
N ARG A 80 4.63 3.96 -4.92
CA ARG A 80 5.11 3.41 -3.64
C ARG A 80 5.73 4.47 -2.75
N GLY A 81 5.69 4.25 -1.44
CA GLY A 81 6.38 5.10 -0.47
C GLY A 81 7.84 4.70 -0.32
N LEU A 82 8.77 5.58 -0.71
CA LEU A 82 10.22 5.43 -0.45
C LEU A 82 10.62 6.39 0.67
N THR A 83 10.33 6.01 1.90
CA THR A 83 10.52 6.82 3.11
C THR A 83 10.30 5.96 4.35
N THR A 84 10.72 6.42 5.54
CA THR A 84 10.40 5.71 6.78
C THR A 84 8.90 5.53 6.94
N GLY A 85 8.41 4.29 7.06
CA GLY A 85 6.99 3.95 7.07
C GLY A 85 6.46 3.40 5.74
N GLY A 86 7.25 3.43 4.67
CA GLY A 86 6.89 2.92 3.35
C GLY A 86 5.57 3.49 2.82
N SER A 87 4.82 2.69 2.04
CA SER A 87 3.53 3.11 1.48
C SER A 87 2.43 3.37 2.52
N THR A 88 2.58 2.92 3.77
CA THR A 88 1.53 3.14 4.79
C THR A 88 1.32 4.62 5.12
N VAL A 89 2.36 5.44 4.95
CA VAL A 89 2.28 6.89 5.14
C VAL A 89 1.41 7.57 4.07
N LEU A 90 1.21 6.89 2.93
CA LEU A 90 0.42 7.33 1.78
C LEU A 90 -0.99 6.73 1.73
N SER A 91 -1.41 6.02 2.78
CA SER A 91 -2.67 5.28 2.79
C SER A 91 -3.90 6.08 3.23
N CYS A 92 -5.10 5.51 3.07
CA CYS A 92 -6.31 6.07 3.66
C CYS A 92 -6.55 5.63 5.12
N GLY A 93 -5.63 4.86 5.72
CA GLY A 93 -5.75 4.35 7.09
C GLY A 93 -6.80 3.25 7.28
N ASN A 94 -7.23 2.62 6.17
CA ASN A 94 -8.17 1.51 6.19
C ASN A 94 -7.50 0.25 6.75
N LEU A 95 -8.25 -0.49 7.55
CA LEU A 95 -7.83 -1.79 8.06
C LEU A 95 -8.96 -2.77 7.77
N VAL A 96 -8.76 -3.65 6.80
CA VAL A 96 -9.69 -4.72 6.45
C VAL A 96 -8.87 -5.99 6.23
N ARG A 97 -9.49 -7.15 6.45
CA ARG A 97 -8.89 -8.44 6.11
C ARG A 97 -8.97 -8.65 4.60
N ALA A 98 -7.87 -9.08 4.02
CA ALA A 98 -7.71 -9.30 2.58
C ALA A 98 -7.02 -10.65 2.42
N ASP A 99 -7.79 -11.67 2.06
CA ASP A 99 -7.41 -13.08 2.22
C ASP A 99 -7.49 -13.86 0.90
N GLN A 100 -7.60 -13.15 -0.23
CA GLN A 100 -7.75 -13.78 -1.53
C GLN A 100 -6.53 -14.67 -1.81
N GLY A 101 -6.79 -15.94 -2.11
CA GLY A 101 -5.75 -16.93 -2.38
C GLY A 101 -5.07 -17.59 -1.19
N LEU A 102 -5.31 -17.13 0.06
CA LEU A 102 -4.62 -17.69 1.23
C LEU A 102 -5.13 -19.08 1.59
N GLU A 103 -6.44 -19.30 1.51
CA GLU A 103 -7.07 -20.60 1.77
C GLU A 103 -6.60 -21.67 0.77
N GLU A 104 -6.38 -21.29 -0.49
CA GLU A 104 -5.93 -22.19 -1.56
C GLU A 104 -4.56 -22.82 -1.26
N ILE A 105 -3.69 -22.08 -0.58
CA ILE A 105 -2.38 -22.56 -0.12
C ILE A 105 -2.42 -23.12 1.31
N GLY A 106 -3.58 -23.11 1.97
CA GLY A 106 -3.74 -23.58 3.35
C GLY A 106 -3.19 -22.64 4.42
N LEU A 107 -3.07 -21.34 4.11
CA LEU A 107 -2.60 -20.32 5.05
C LEU A 107 -3.80 -19.63 5.72
N ASP A 108 -3.97 -19.85 7.02
CA ASP A 108 -4.90 -19.09 7.86
C ASP A 108 -4.13 -18.05 8.69
N LEU A 109 -4.46 -16.77 8.49
CA LEU A 109 -3.91 -15.61 9.21
C LEU A 109 -4.89 -15.03 10.25
N THR A 110 -6.01 -15.69 10.51
CA THR A 110 -7.01 -15.24 11.52
C THR A 110 -6.37 -14.88 12.86
N PRO A 111 -5.43 -15.67 13.43
CA PRO A 111 -4.78 -15.31 14.70
C PRO A 111 -4.00 -13.99 14.63
N GLU A 112 -3.22 -13.77 13.56
CA GLU A 112 -2.47 -12.54 13.37
C GLU A 112 -3.39 -11.34 13.12
N TYR A 113 -4.50 -11.55 12.40
CA TYR A 113 -5.51 -10.51 12.22
C TYR A 113 -6.17 -10.11 13.52
N ASP A 114 -6.63 -11.07 14.32
CA ASP A 114 -7.27 -10.81 15.61
C ASP A 114 -6.33 -10.02 16.54
N GLU A 115 -5.05 -10.39 16.58
CA GLU A 115 -4.04 -9.71 17.38
C GLU A 115 -3.81 -8.27 16.90
N LEU A 116 -3.57 -8.07 15.60
CA LEU A 116 -3.30 -6.75 15.04
C LEU A 116 -4.53 -5.83 15.11
N GLU A 117 -5.73 -6.36 14.90
CA GLU A 117 -6.97 -5.60 15.06
C GLU A 117 -7.22 -5.24 16.53
N GLY A 118 -6.96 -6.17 17.47
CA GLY A 118 -7.03 -5.89 18.90
C GLY A 118 -6.06 -4.81 19.35
N GLU A 119 -4.85 -4.79 18.79
CA GLU A 119 -3.83 -3.79 19.11
C GLU A 119 -4.11 -2.43 18.45
N LEU A 120 -4.45 -2.43 17.15
CA LEU A 120 -4.67 -1.22 16.37
C LEU A 120 -6.03 -0.59 16.64
N ASN A 121 -7.00 -1.39 17.09
CA ASN A 121 -8.37 -0.99 17.42
C ASN A 121 -9.02 -0.14 16.29
N PRO A 122 -9.24 -0.72 15.09
CA PRO A 122 -9.85 -0.01 13.99
C PRO A 122 -11.27 0.44 14.37
N THR A 123 -11.62 1.68 14.01
CA THR A 123 -12.93 2.26 14.32
C THR A 123 -13.62 2.75 13.06
N ILE A 124 -14.95 2.87 13.13
CA ILE A 124 -15.73 3.53 12.08
C ILE A 124 -15.71 5.04 12.29
N ILE A 125 -15.46 5.79 11.21
CA ILE A 125 -15.69 7.23 11.18
C ILE A 125 -17.21 7.47 11.17
N PRO A 126 -17.79 8.20 12.14
CA PRO A 126 -19.24 8.30 12.27
C PRO A 126 -19.91 8.83 10.98
N PRO A 127 -20.97 8.18 10.46
CA PRO A 127 -21.65 8.63 9.25
C PRO A 127 -22.13 10.09 9.27
N GLY A 128 -22.54 10.59 10.44
CA GLY A 128 -22.91 12.00 10.62
C GLY A 128 -21.77 13.01 10.42
N THR A 129 -20.51 12.56 10.28
CA THR A 129 -19.36 13.41 9.93
C THR A 129 -19.05 13.40 8.44
N TRP A 130 -19.70 12.53 7.66
CA TRP A 130 -19.52 12.46 6.21
C TRP A 130 -20.24 13.62 5.54
N ARG A 131 -19.72 14.04 4.39
CA ARG A 131 -20.36 15.02 3.51
C ARG A 131 -21.67 14.46 2.97
N PRO A 132 -22.69 15.30 2.74
CA PRO A 132 -23.98 14.85 2.21
C PRO A 132 -23.84 13.95 0.97
N VAL A 133 -23.02 14.37 -0.01
CA VAL A 133 -22.74 13.59 -1.22
C VAL A 133 -22.25 12.16 -0.95
N THR A 134 -21.47 11.96 0.12
CA THR A 134 -20.93 10.66 0.48
C THR A 134 -21.97 9.78 1.17
N GLN A 135 -22.90 10.39 1.91
CA GLN A 135 -24.08 9.71 2.46
C GLN A 135 -25.07 9.34 1.34
N ASP A 136 -25.29 10.24 0.39
CA ASP A 136 -26.17 10.03 -0.75
C ASP A 136 -25.65 8.90 -1.65
N MET A 137 -24.34 8.84 -1.91
CA MET A 137 -23.74 7.71 -2.64
C MET A 137 -23.80 6.40 -1.86
N PHE A 138 -23.71 6.42 -0.52
CA PHE A 138 -23.93 5.22 0.30
C PHE A 138 -25.36 4.71 0.10
N GLN A 139 -26.36 5.58 0.24
CA GLN A 139 -27.76 5.22 0.05
C GLN A 139 -28.05 4.76 -1.38
N SER A 140 -27.43 5.40 -2.38
CA SER A 140 -27.55 4.98 -3.78
C SER A 140 -26.98 3.58 -4.01
N ALA A 141 -25.82 3.26 -3.41
CA ALA A 141 -25.26 1.92 -3.47
C ALA A 141 -26.14 0.88 -2.75
N GLU A 142 -26.78 1.23 -1.63
CA GLU A 142 -27.79 0.36 -0.98
C GLU A 142 -28.98 0.10 -1.90
N ASN A 143 -29.53 1.14 -2.52
CA ASN A 143 -30.69 1.03 -3.42
C ASN A 143 -30.41 0.16 -4.65
N LEU A 144 -29.16 0.15 -5.12
CA LEU A 144 -28.68 -0.70 -6.21
C LEU A 144 -28.33 -2.14 -5.76
N GLY A 145 -28.48 -2.47 -4.46
CA GLY A 145 -28.18 -3.80 -3.93
C GLY A 145 -26.68 -4.11 -3.82
N LEU A 146 -25.81 -3.10 -3.80
CA LEU A 146 -24.35 -3.28 -3.76
C LEU A 146 -23.80 -3.48 -2.33
N ASN A 147 -24.68 -3.53 -1.32
CA ASN A 147 -24.36 -3.81 0.08
C ASN A 147 -23.18 -3.00 0.64
N PRO A 148 -23.19 -1.66 0.55
CA PRO A 148 -22.11 -0.84 1.09
C PRO A 148 -22.02 -0.98 2.61
N LYS A 149 -20.79 -0.88 3.13
CA LYS A 149 -20.54 -0.89 4.58
C LYS A 149 -19.49 0.17 4.97
N PRO A 150 -19.60 0.78 6.16
CA PRO A 150 -18.58 1.71 6.64
C PRO A 150 -17.20 1.03 6.71
N THR A 151 -16.16 1.75 6.30
CA THR A 151 -14.79 1.20 6.28
C THR A 151 -14.14 1.31 7.66
N PRO A 152 -13.65 0.21 8.25
CA PRO A 152 -12.85 0.27 9.47
C PRO A 152 -11.52 1.00 9.21
N LYS A 153 -11.19 1.95 10.08
CA LYS A 153 -10.00 2.79 9.97
C LYS A 153 -9.27 2.90 11.28
N VAL A 154 -7.94 2.89 11.22
CA VAL A 154 -7.09 3.17 12.38
C VAL A 154 -6.81 4.67 12.44
N VAL A 155 -7.79 5.42 12.93
CA VAL A 155 -7.72 6.87 13.08
C VAL A 155 -8.15 7.25 14.49
N ASN A 156 -7.28 7.92 15.24
CA ASN A 156 -7.63 8.51 16.52
C ASN A 156 -8.55 9.72 16.29
N LYS A 157 -9.80 9.61 16.71
CA LYS A 157 -10.85 10.61 16.49
C LYS A 157 -10.59 11.91 17.24
N ASP A 158 -10.04 11.85 18.44
CA ASP A 158 -9.74 13.02 19.27
C ASP A 158 -8.64 13.91 18.65
N LYS A 159 -7.76 13.31 17.85
CA LYS A 159 -6.71 14.02 17.10
C LYS A 159 -7.13 14.39 15.68
N CYS A 160 -8.11 13.70 15.11
CA CYS A 160 -8.53 13.89 13.72
C CYS A 160 -9.43 15.13 13.59
N ASN A 161 -9.21 15.93 12.54
CA ASN A 161 -10.11 17.04 12.19
C ASN A 161 -10.79 16.83 10.83
N TYR A 162 -10.83 15.59 10.34
CA TYR A 162 -11.51 15.21 9.10
C TYR A 162 -11.04 16.00 7.85
N CYS A 163 -9.76 16.36 7.78
CA CYS A 163 -9.24 17.20 6.69
C CYS A 163 -9.18 16.54 5.30
N GLY A 164 -9.38 15.22 5.21
CA GLY A 164 -9.36 14.44 3.96
C GLY A 164 -8.01 14.23 3.27
N LEU A 165 -6.92 14.80 3.80
CA LEU A 165 -5.58 14.70 3.20
C LEU A 165 -4.80 13.44 3.62
N CYS A 166 -5.49 12.33 3.91
CA CYS A 166 -4.87 11.13 4.49
C CYS A 166 -3.66 10.64 3.68
N GLU A 167 -3.77 10.60 2.35
CA GLU A 167 -2.75 10.04 1.46
C GLU A 167 -1.53 10.93 1.23
N LEU A 168 -1.59 12.18 1.69
CA LEU A 168 -0.45 13.11 1.69
C LEU A 168 0.31 13.07 3.03
N GLY A 169 -0.08 12.16 3.92
CA GLY A 169 0.46 12.01 5.26
C GLY A 169 -0.34 12.77 6.31
N CYS A 170 -0.66 12.08 7.41
CA CYS A 170 -1.39 12.70 8.51
C CYS A 170 -0.48 13.61 9.35
N SER A 171 -0.54 14.92 9.10
CA SER A 171 0.22 15.94 9.84
C SER A 171 -0.12 16.02 11.33
N ARG A 172 -1.32 15.57 11.72
CA ARG A 172 -1.80 15.53 13.11
C ARG A 172 -1.41 14.26 13.87
N GLY A 173 -0.87 13.24 13.18
CA GLY A 173 -0.59 11.94 13.79
C GLY A 173 -1.84 11.18 14.26
N ALA A 174 -3.02 11.50 13.70
CA ALA A 174 -4.29 10.86 14.03
C ALA A 174 -4.43 9.49 13.34
N ARG A 175 -4.14 9.42 12.04
CA ARG A 175 -4.13 8.18 11.25
C ARG A 175 -2.89 7.36 11.60
N TRP A 176 -3.07 6.07 11.81
CA TRP A 176 -1.95 5.15 11.94
C TRP A 176 -1.18 5.03 10.62
N ASP A 177 0.13 4.79 10.78
CA ASP A 177 1.02 4.30 9.75
C ASP A 177 2.13 3.50 10.45
N SER A 178 2.89 2.70 9.70
CA SER A 178 3.85 1.73 10.24
C SER A 178 5.00 2.38 11.02
N ARG A 179 5.16 3.71 10.95
CA ARG A 179 6.14 4.41 11.78
C ARG A 179 5.86 4.25 13.28
N LYS A 180 4.61 3.96 13.69
CA LYS A 180 4.33 3.64 15.10
C LYS A 180 5.07 2.39 15.56
N PHE A 181 4.96 1.29 14.83
CA PHE A 181 5.68 0.05 15.11
C PHE A 181 7.19 0.21 14.93
N LEU A 182 7.61 0.97 13.92
CA LEU A 182 9.03 1.31 13.72
C LEU A 182 9.60 2.04 14.94
N ASN A 183 8.88 3.03 15.48
CA ASN A 183 9.29 3.78 16.66
C ASN A 183 9.25 2.92 17.93
N GLU A 184 8.39 1.90 18.02
CA GLU A 184 8.40 0.90 19.10
C GLU A 184 9.65 0.05 19.04
N ALA A 185 9.99 -0.50 17.86
CA ALA A 185 11.22 -1.26 17.66
C ALA A 185 12.45 -0.44 18.07
N VAL A 186 12.55 0.82 17.62
CA VAL A 186 13.67 1.70 17.98
C VAL A 186 13.72 2.01 19.47
N ARG A 187 12.57 2.29 20.11
CA ARG A 187 12.51 2.49 21.56
C ARG A 187 12.97 1.25 22.34
N ASN A 188 12.76 0.06 21.79
CA ASN A 188 13.19 -1.21 22.37
C ASN A 188 14.63 -1.61 21.99
N GLY A 189 15.37 -0.74 21.30
CA GLY A 189 16.81 -0.91 21.03
C GLY A 189 17.18 -1.21 19.58
N ALA A 190 16.21 -1.36 18.67
CA ALA A 190 16.52 -1.53 17.25
C ALA A 190 17.19 -0.27 16.67
N ILE A 191 18.12 -0.45 15.75
CA ILE A 191 18.84 0.66 15.11
C ILE A 191 18.20 0.93 13.73
N LEU A 192 17.71 2.15 13.51
CA LEU A 192 17.20 2.58 12.20
C LEU A 192 18.24 3.41 11.42
N LYS A 193 18.54 2.99 10.19
CA LYS A 193 19.29 3.78 9.22
C LYS A 193 18.43 4.08 7.99
N SER A 194 18.02 5.33 7.85
CA SER A 194 17.41 5.86 6.62
C SER A 194 18.47 6.13 5.54
N ARG A 195 18.04 6.39 4.30
CA ARG A 195 18.93 6.67 3.14
C ARG A 195 19.96 5.56 2.90
N SER A 196 19.56 4.31 3.17
CA SER A 196 20.41 3.13 3.09
C SER A 196 19.82 2.13 2.09
N PRO A 197 19.77 2.47 0.79
CA PRO A 197 19.19 1.57 -0.22
C PRO A 197 20.04 0.31 -0.34
N VAL A 198 19.46 -0.83 0.07
CA VAL A 198 20.06 -2.15 -0.12
C VAL A 198 19.99 -2.53 -1.59
N GLU A 199 21.09 -3.03 -2.13
CA GLU A 199 21.23 -3.43 -3.54
C GLU A 199 21.11 -4.95 -3.69
N LYS A 200 21.79 -5.71 -2.82
CA LYS A 200 21.81 -7.17 -2.84
C LYS A 200 22.09 -7.75 -1.45
N VAL A 201 21.78 -9.04 -1.27
CA VAL A 201 22.20 -9.83 -0.11
C VAL A 201 23.57 -10.46 -0.36
N ILE A 202 24.30 -10.77 0.72
CA ILE A 202 25.57 -11.50 0.68
C ILE A 202 25.28 -12.96 1.03
N ILE A 203 25.69 -13.89 0.17
CA ILE A 203 25.44 -15.32 0.32
C ILE A 203 26.77 -16.07 0.29
N GLU A 204 27.01 -16.89 1.31
CA GLU A 204 28.19 -17.74 1.42
C GLU A 204 27.74 -19.16 1.74
N LYS A 205 28.16 -20.13 0.91
CA LYS A 205 27.86 -21.57 1.10
C LYS A 205 26.37 -21.85 1.33
N GLY A 206 25.49 -21.15 0.62
CA GLY A 206 24.03 -21.34 0.70
C GLY A 206 23.34 -20.64 1.88
N ARG A 207 24.06 -19.84 2.67
CA ARG A 207 23.52 -19.07 3.80
C ARG A 207 23.74 -17.57 3.60
N VAL A 208 22.80 -16.76 4.03
CA VAL A 208 22.97 -15.31 4.06
C VAL A 208 23.98 -14.90 5.15
N THR A 209 24.84 -13.93 4.84
CA THR A 209 25.83 -13.38 5.79
C THR A 209 25.75 -11.86 5.93
N GLY A 210 24.82 -11.22 5.22
CA GLY A 210 24.63 -9.78 5.28
C GLY A 210 23.97 -9.18 4.04
N VAL A 211 24.12 -7.87 3.88
CA VAL A 211 23.65 -7.11 2.72
C VAL A 211 24.68 -6.08 2.26
N VAL A 212 24.59 -5.69 0.99
CA VAL A 212 25.35 -4.60 0.38
C VAL A 212 24.38 -3.47 0.02
N THR A 213 24.69 -2.24 0.41
CA THR A 213 23.96 -1.04 -0.02
C THR A 213 24.55 -0.45 -1.29
N ARG A 214 23.77 0.37 -2.02
CA ARG A 214 24.21 0.99 -3.28
C ARG A 214 25.46 1.88 -3.17
N ASP A 215 25.79 2.37 -1.98
CA ASP A 215 27.05 3.07 -1.69
C ASP A 215 28.20 2.11 -1.30
N SER A 216 28.04 0.83 -1.64
CA SER A 216 28.99 -0.27 -1.42
C SER A 216 29.32 -0.58 0.04
N LYS A 217 28.55 -0.07 1.02
CA LYS A 217 28.70 -0.47 2.42
C LYS A 217 28.14 -1.88 2.61
N GLN A 218 28.82 -2.66 3.44
CA GLN A 218 28.40 -4.00 3.82
C GLN A 218 27.94 -4.01 5.28
N TYR A 219 26.85 -4.71 5.52
CA TYR A 219 26.30 -4.96 6.85
C TYR A 219 26.16 -6.46 7.05
N HIS A 220 26.87 -7.02 8.03
CA HIS A 220 26.82 -8.45 8.32
C HIS A 220 25.71 -8.80 9.30
N ALA A 221 25.05 -9.93 9.06
CA ALA A 221 23.96 -10.44 9.90
C ALA A 221 23.85 -11.97 9.79
N ASP A 222 23.23 -12.57 10.80
CA ASP A 222 22.87 -13.99 10.82
C ASP A 222 21.55 -14.23 10.07
N VAL A 223 20.66 -13.24 10.11
CA VAL A 223 19.34 -13.24 9.48
C VAL A 223 19.14 -11.96 8.69
N VAL A 224 18.57 -12.07 7.49
CA VAL A 224 18.12 -10.94 6.67
C VAL A 224 16.66 -11.14 6.33
N VAL A 225 15.84 -10.12 6.59
CA VAL A 225 14.41 -10.10 6.22
C VAL A 225 14.20 -9.01 5.18
N LEU A 226 13.78 -9.39 3.98
CA LEU A 226 13.40 -8.47 2.91
C LEU A 226 11.94 -8.05 3.08
N SER A 227 11.73 -6.76 3.31
CA SER A 227 10.42 -6.11 3.41
C SER A 227 10.40 -4.83 2.57
N ALA A 228 11.02 -4.89 1.39
CA ALA A 228 11.22 -3.76 0.49
C ALA A 228 10.03 -3.55 -0.48
N GLY A 229 8.93 -4.28 -0.28
CA GLY A 229 7.74 -4.31 -1.14
C GLY A 229 7.98 -5.09 -2.43
N GLY A 230 6.90 -5.45 -3.14
CA GLY A 230 6.95 -6.30 -4.34
C GLY A 230 8.10 -5.98 -5.31
N ILE A 231 8.25 -4.71 -5.67
CA ILE A 231 9.31 -4.25 -6.57
C ILE A 231 10.70 -4.33 -5.91
N GLY A 232 10.86 -3.79 -4.70
CA GLY A 232 12.16 -3.68 -4.05
C GLY A 232 12.72 -5.04 -3.66
N THR A 233 11.88 -5.93 -3.15
CA THR A 233 12.24 -7.30 -2.77
C THR A 233 12.67 -8.10 -4.00
N ALA A 234 11.89 -8.06 -5.09
CA ALA A 234 12.25 -8.72 -6.34
C ALA A 234 13.58 -8.19 -6.92
N GLN A 235 13.79 -6.87 -6.90
CA GLN A 235 15.02 -6.26 -7.36
C GLN A 235 16.24 -6.74 -6.56
N ILE A 236 16.17 -6.75 -5.23
CA ILE A 236 17.25 -7.21 -4.36
C ILE A 236 17.56 -8.70 -4.61
N LEU A 237 16.53 -9.54 -4.76
CA LEU A 237 16.71 -10.97 -5.04
C LEU A 237 17.42 -11.19 -6.38
N LYS A 238 16.94 -10.56 -7.47
CA LYS A 238 17.55 -10.71 -8.80
C LYS A 238 19.00 -10.18 -8.83
N ASN A 239 19.28 -9.03 -8.20
CA ASN A 239 20.66 -8.51 -8.04
C ASN A 239 21.58 -9.40 -7.18
N SER A 240 21.00 -10.34 -6.42
CA SER A 240 21.73 -11.32 -5.62
C SER A 240 21.91 -12.67 -6.35
N GLY A 241 21.49 -12.76 -7.62
CA GLY A 241 21.49 -14.01 -8.38
C GLY A 241 20.41 -15.00 -7.92
N LEU A 242 19.40 -14.54 -7.18
CA LEU A 242 18.26 -15.34 -6.75
C LEU A 242 17.04 -15.09 -7.66
N LYS A 243 16.09 -16.01 -7.60
CA LYS A 243 14.85 -15.93 -8.38
C LYS A 243 13.87 -14.97 -7.71
N ALA A 244 13.06 -14.32 -8.55
CA ALA A 244 11.78 -13.72 -8.19
C ALA A 244 10.84 -13.99 -9.37
N GLU A 245 9.60 -14.39 -9.08
CA GLU A 245 8.65 -14.85 -10.11
C GLU A 245 8.11 -13.66 -10.90
N ASP A 246 7.83 -13.86 -12.19
CA ASP A 246 7.14 -12.88 -13.05
C ASP A 246 5.63 -12.99 -12.82
N HIS A 247 5.25 -12.77 -11.56
CA HIS A 247 3.91 -12.93 -11.00
C HIS A 247 3.48 -11.66 -10.22
N LEU A 248 4.00 -10.49 -10.64
CA LEU A 248 3.66 -9.22 -10.02
C LEU A 248 2.19 -8.87 -10.28
N TRP A 249 1.42 -8.81 -9.21
CA TRP A 249 0.09 -8.23 -9.21
C TRP A 249 0.07 -6.84 -8.60
N VAL A 250 -0.96 -6.09 -8.99
CA VAL A 250 -1.18 -4.69 -8.63
C VAL A 250 -2.66 -4.43 -8.42
N ASP A 251 -3.09 -4.11 -7.20
CA ASP A 251 -4.49 -3.68 -7.00
C ASP A 251 -4.75 -2.37 -7.76
N ILE A 252 -5.46 -2.46 -8.88
CA ILE A 252 -5.69 -1.37 -9.82
C ILE A 252 -6.71 -0.42 -9.21
N VAL A 253 -6.31 0.83 -9.10
CA VAL A 253 -7.12 1.96 -8.66
C VAL A 253 -7.47 2.81 -9.87
N LEU A 254 -8.76 3.02 -10.10
CA LEU A 254 -9.27 4.03 -11.01
C LEU A 254 -10.38 4.81 -10.33
N THR A 255 -10.27 6.14 -10.33
CA THR A 255 -11.34 7.00 -9.81
C THR A 255 -12.22 7.49 -10.95
N LEU A 256 -13.51 7.18 -10.92
CA LEU A 256 -14.50 7.88 -11.73
C LEU A 256 -14.79 9.22 -11.07
N GLY A 257 -14.49 10.31 -11.76
CA GLY A 257 -14.81 11.65 -11.29
C GLY A 257 -16.11 12.17 -11.88
N GLY A 258 -16.84 12.96 -11.08
CA GLY A 258 -18.01 13.72 -11.49
C GLY A 258 -18.02 15.10 -10.82
N VAL A 259 -19.10 15.87 -11.03
CA VAL A 259 -19.24 17.22 -10.51
C VAL A 259 -20.56 17.38 -9.78
N LEU A 260 -20.49 17.91 -8.56
CA LEU A 260 -21.64 18.36 -7.78
C LEU A 260 -21.25 19.65 -7.03
N PRO A 261 -21.87 20.80 -7.37
CA PRO A 261 -21.53 22.08 -6.75
C PRO A 261 -21.61 22.04 -5.22
N GLY A 262 -20.54 22.46 -4.54
CA GLY A 262 -20.47 22.51 -3.08
C GLY A 262 -20.34 21.15 -2.38
N ALA A 263 -20.08 20.06 -3.11
CA ALA A 263 -19.95 18.71 -2.56
C ALA A 263 -18.87 18.59 -1.46
N ARG A 264 -17.74 19.27 -1.64
CA ARG A 264 -16.61 19.36 -0.69
C ARG A 264 -16.13 17.99 -0.19
N GLN A 265 -16.16 16.97 -1.05
CA GLN A 265 -15.82 15.58 -0.69
C GLN A 265 -14.38 15.42 -0.18
N LEU A 266 -13.46 16.31 -0.55
CA LEU A 266 -12.08 16.28 -0.05
C LEU A 266 -11.92 16.78 1.39
N GLU A 267 -12.98 17.28 2.00
CA GLU A 267 -12.98 17.74 3.37
C GLU A 267 -13.64 16.72 4.32
N GLU A 268 -13.37 15.45 4.08
CA GLU A 268 -13.68 14.30 4.92
C GLU A 268 -12.65 13.19 4.66
N PRO A 269 -12.47 12.22 5.58
CA PRO A 269 -11.58 11.10 5.33
C PRO A 269 -12.00 10.31 4.08
N PRO A 270 -11.10 10.08 3.10
CA PRO A 270 -11.40 9.28 1.92
C PRO A 270 -11.70 7.83 2.31
N MET A 271 -12.40 7.13 1.42
CA MET A 271 -12.89 5.76 1.62
C MET A 271 -13.73 5.59 2.88
N ALA A 272 -14.70 6.46 3.11
CA ALA A 272 -15.56 6.43 4.30
C ALA A 272 -16.37 5.12 4.42
N TRP A 273 -16.74 4.55 3.28
CA TRP A 273 -17.43 3.26 3.14
C TRP A 273 -16.91 2.52 1.91
N TYR A 274 -17.26 1.25 1.75
CA TYR A 274 -16.98 0.51 0.54
C TYR A 274 -18.07 -0.52 0.24
N THR A 275 -18.26 -0.84 -1.04
CA THR A 275 -18.96 -2.06 -1.48
C THR A 275 -17.91 -3.14 -1.75
N GLN A 276 -18.31 -4.40 -1.77
CA GLN A 276 -17.42 -5.49 -2.14
C GLN A 276 -18.13 -6.42 -3.12
N GLN A 277 -17.57 -6.49 -4.34
CA GLN A 277 -17.94 -7.46 -5.37
C GLN A 277 -16.84 -8.53 -5.42
N GLU A 278 -16.98 -9.51 -6.31
CA GLU A 278 -16.02 -10.61 -6.46
C GLU A 278 -14.57 -10.11 -6.64
N ASP A 279 -14.35 -9.20 -7.61
CA ASP A 279 -13.01 -8.78 -8.00
C ASP A 279 -12.68 -7.31 -7.65
N TYR A 280 -13.65 -6.53 -7.17
CA TYR A 280 -13.43 -5.11 -6.93
C TYR A 280 -14.28 -4.54 -5.80
N ILE A 281 -13.83 -3.39 -5.31
CA ILE A 281 -14.59 -2.53 -4.40
C ILE A 281 -14.90 -1.18 -5.06
N LEU A 282 -16.03 -0.59 -4.67
CA LEU A 282 -16.32 0.82 -4.89
C LEU A 282 -16.14 1.57 -3.57
N SER A 283 -15.57 2.77 -3.60
CA SER A 283 -15.38 3.57 -2.38
C SER A 283 -15.23 5.06 -2.67
N PRO A 284 -15.83 5.98 -1.87
CA PRO A 284 -15.77 7.42 -2.13
C PRO A 284 -14.35 7.91 -1.96
N TYR A 285 -13.79 8.44 -3.04
CA TYR A 285 -12.38 8.78 -3.12
C TYR A 285 -12.18 9.80 -4.22
N PRO A 286 -12.00 11.08 -3.88
CA PRO A 286 -11.62 12.11 -4.84
C PRO A 286 -10.12 12.12 -5.06
N ASP A 287 -9.65 11.55 -6.18
CA ASP A 287 -8.24 11.58 -6.55
C ASP A 287 -7.71 13.02 -6.71
N ILE A 288 -6.73 13.36 -5.86
CA ILE A 288 -6.07 14.67 -5.83
C ILE A 288 -5.08 14.80 -6.99
N LEU A 289 -4.39 13.73 -7.39
CA LEU A 289 -3.37 13.81 -8.44
C LEU A 289 -4.00 14.16 -9.79
N SER A 290 -5.08 13.46 -10.18
CA SER A 290 -5.79 13.83 -11.40
C SER A 290 -6.30 15.26 -11.35
N HIS A 291 -6.75 15.78 -10.20
CA HIS A 291 -7.23 17.15 -10.12
C HIS A 291 -6.18 18.19 -10.56
N TYR A 292 -4.90 17.96 -10.27
CA TYR A 292 -3.81 18.87 -10.66
C TYR A 292 -3.31 18.66 -12.09
N PHE A 293 -3.31 17.41 -12.58
CA PHE A 293 -2.61 17.07 -13.84
C PHE A 293 -3.54 16.70 -15.00
N HIS A 294 -4.77 16.29 -14.73
CA HIS A 294 -5.69 15.80 -15.75
C HIS A 294 -6.50 16.95 -16.37
N LYS A 295 -6.45 17.07 -17.71
CA LYS A 295 -7.01 18.23 -18.45
C LYS A 295 -8.50 18.50 -18.18
N PRO A 296 -9.39 17.48 -18.08
CA PRO A 296 -10.81 17.68 -17.77
C PRO A 296 -11.08 18.46 -16.46
N TRP A 297 -10.19 18.40 -15.47
CA TRP A 297 -10.41 19.05 -14.17
C TRP A 297 -9.95 20.51 -14.09
N ARG A 298 -9.33 21.06 -15.15
CA ARG A 298 -8.76 22.42 -15.14
C ARG A 298 -9.76 23.53 -14.83
N LYS A 299 -11.04 23.33 -15.16
CA LYS A 299 -12.12 24.30 -14.95
C LYS A 299 -13.08 23.91 -13.83
N VAL A 300 -12.84 22.78 -13.15
CA VAL A 300 -13.66 22.31 -12.04
C VAL A 300 -12.96 22.70 -10.73
N PRO A 301 -13.61 23.48 -9.85
CA PRO A 301 -13.11 23.77 -8.52
C PRO A 301 -12.97 22.50 -7.67
N ILE A 302 -11.99 22.44 -6.79
CA ILE A 302 -11.76 21.26 -5.93
C ILE A 302 -12.96 20.96 -5.01
N GLN A 303 -13.68 22.00 -4.60
CA GLN A 303 -14.86 21.91 -3.75
C GLN A 303 -16.09 21.30 -4.44
N ASP A 304 -16.09 21.22 -5.77
CA ASP A 304 -17.20 20.66 -6.56
C ASP A 304 -16.85 19.25 -7.09
N ARG A 305 -15.62 18.79 -6.86
CA ARG A 305 -15.15 17.48 -7.28
C ARG A 305 -15.80 16.39 -6.43
N VAL A 306 -16.31 15.39 -7.12
CA VAL A 306 -16.72 14.12 -6.52
C VAL A 306 -15.95 12.99 -7.21
N GLY A 307 -15.54 11.99 -6.46
CA GLY A 307 -14.89 10.80 -6.96
C GLY A 307 -15.43 9.54 -6.29
N LEU A 308 -15.61 8.51 -7.10
CA LEU A 308 -15.87 7.15 -6.66
C LEU A 308 -14.78 6.24 -7.26
N MET A 309 -13.95 5.68 -6.38
CA MET A 309 -12.86 4.78 -6.77
C MET A 309 -13.40 3.38 -7.00
N VAL A 310 -12.96 2.78 -8.10
CA VAL A 310 -12.84 1.34 -8.29
C VAL A 310 -11.46 0.92 -7.82
N LYS A 311 -11.38 -0.08 -6.94
CA LYS A 311 -10.15 -0.83 -6.69
C LYS A 311 -10.38 -2.29 -7.10
N LEU A 312 -9.62 -2.77 -8.06
CA LEU A 312 -9.76 -4.08 -8.72
C LEU A 312 -8.56 -4.96 -8.39
N ALA A 313 -8.82 -6.23 -8.06
CA ALA A 313 -7.84 -7.30 -8.05
C ALA A 313 -7.49 -7.68 -9.50
N ASP A 314 -6.29 -7.33 -9.95
CA ASP A 314 -5.84 -7.64 -11.32
C ASP A 314 -5.37 -9.08 -11.47
N VAL A 315 -5.18 -9.49 -12.72
CA VAL A 315 -4.48 -10.72 -13.07
C VAL A 315 -3.01 -10.63 -12.63
N GLU A 316 -2.45 -11.69 -12.07
CA GLU A 316 -1.07 -11.76 -11.53
C GLU A 316 0.03 -11.88 -12.61
N GLU A 317 -0.09 -11.11 -13.70
CA GLU A 317 0.87 -11.11 -14.81
C GLU A 317 1.72 -9.84 -14.79
N GLY A 318 2.96 -9.93 -14.31
CA GLY A 318 3.88 -8.80 -14.32
C GLY A 318 5.29 -9.18 -13.89
N ALA A 319 6.29 -8.44 -14.38
CA ALA A 319 7.69 -8.72 -14.11
C ALA A 319 8.40 -7.50 -13.51
N VAL A 320 9.31 -7.77 -12.58
CA VAL A 320 10.25 -6.77 -12.03
C VAL A 320 11.66 -7.14 -12.47
N TYR A 321 12.40 -6.23 -13.10
CA TYR A 321 13.77 -6.47 -13.55
C TYR A 321 14.82 -6.04 -12.52
N GLU A 322 16.06 -6.49 -12.71
CA GLU A 322 17.24 -6.18 -11.86
C GLU A 322 17.50 -4.68 -11.71
N ASP A 323 17.26 -3.90 -12.77
CA ASP A 323 17.39 -2.44 -12.77
C ASP A 323 16.21 -1.72 -12.07
N GLY A 324 15.19 -2.48 -11.64
CA GLY A 324 13.98 -1.97 -10.99
C GLY A 324 12.91 -1.50 -11.97
N ARG A 325 13.12 -1.69 -13.28
CA ARG A 325 12.06 -1.51 -14.28
C ARG A 325 10.96 -2.55 -14.01
N VAL A 326 9.72 -2.14 -14.23
CA VAL A 326 8.55 -3.02 -14.12
C VAL A 326 7.89 -3.12 -15.48
N ASP A 327 7.52 -4.34 -15.87
CA ASP A 327 6.63 -4.62 -16.99
C ASP A 327 5.32 -5.17 -16.45
N LYS A 328 4.28 -4.33 -16.54
CA LYS A 328 2.93 -4.62 -16.05
C LYS A 328 1.95 -3.74 -16.78
N SER A 329 0.95 -4.37 -17.39
CA SER A 329 -0.16 -3.73 -18.11
C SER A 329 -1.50 -4.26 -17.61
N LEU A 330 -2.58 -3.55 -17.95
CA LEU A 330 -3.93 -4.08 -17.79
C LEU A 330 -4.17 -5.10 -18.89
N THR A 331 -4.54 -6.33 -18.52
CA THR A 331 -4.99 -7.33 -19.48
C THR A 331 -6.35 -6.95 -20.07
N ASP A 332 -6.77 -7.62 -21.14
CA ASP A 332 -8.14 -7.46 -21.66
C ASP A 332 -9.18 -7.88 -20.62
N HIS A 333 -8.86 -8.87 -19.78
CA HIS A 333 -9.71 -9.30 -18.69
C HIS A 333 -9.85 -8.22 -17.61
N ASP A 334 -8.75 -7.56 -17.23
CA ASP A 334 -8.77 -6.44 -16.28
C ASP A 334 -9.59 -5.27 -16.83
N GLN A 335 -9.41 -4.93 -18.10
CA GLN A 335 -10.14 -3.83 -18.74
C GLN A 335 -11.65 -4.08 -18.74
N GLN A 336 -12.11 -5.29 -19.08
CA GLN A 336 -13.53 -5.64 -19.07
C GLN A 336 -14.15 -5.55 -17.66
N ARG A 337 -13.43 -6.02 -16.64
CA ARG A 337 -13.89 -5.93 -15.24
C ARG A 337 -13.91 -4.48 -14.75
N LEU A 338 -12.89 -3.70 -15.12
CA LEU A 338 -12.81 -2.27 -14.80
C LEU A 338 -13.94 -1.47 -15.45
N ASP A 339 -14.27 -1.76 -16.72
CA ASP A 339 -15.38 -1.12 -17.43
C ASP A 339 -16.74 -1.39 -16.77
N ARG A 340 -16.95 -2.64 -16.33
CA ARG A 340 -18.15 -3.02 -15.56
C ARG A 340 -18.23 -2.27 -14.24
N ALA A 341 -17.13 -2.25 -13.48
CA ALA A 341 -17.05 -1.56 -12.20
C ALA A 341 -17.28 -0.05 -12.34
N ILE A 342 -16.76 0.56 -13.41
CA ILE A 342 -16.96 1.98 -13.70
C ILE A 342 -18.40 2.29 -14.10
N SER A 343 -19.06 1.38 -14.82
CA SER A 343 -20.49 1.54 -15.14
C SER A 343 -21.33 1.54 -13.85
N GLN A 344 -21.07 0.60 -12.93
CA GLN A 344 -21.73 0.59 -11.62
C GLN A 344 -21.39 1.83 -10.78
N ALA A 345 -20.13 2.27 -10.80
CA ALA A 345 -19.73 3.49 -10.11
C ALA A 345 -20.49 4.71 -10.64
N GLN A 346 -20.72 4.79 -11.95
CA GLN A 346 -21.53 5.83 -12.55
C GLN A 346 -22.98 5.78 -12.06
N GLU A 347 -23.62 4.61 -12.03
CA GLU A 347 -24.99 4.46 -11.52
C GLU A 347 -25.13 4.93 -10.07
N VAL A 348 -24.16 4.59 -9.20
CA VAL A 348 -24.11 5.07 -7.81
C VAL A 348 -24.00 6.59 -7.76
N MET A 349 -23.15 7.18 -8.60
CA MET A 349 -22.95 8.62 -8.62
C MET A 349 -24.19 9.36 -9.15
N GLU A 350 -24.84 8.84 -10.19
CA GLU A 350 -26.07 9.42 -10.74
C GLU A 350 -27.23 9.37 -9.75
N GLY A 351 -27.40 8.24 -9.03
CA GLY A 351 -28.43 8.11 -7.99
C GLY A 351 -28.23 9.04 -6.79
N ALA A 352 -27.00 9.51 -6.57
CA ALA A 352 -26.66 10.54 -5.59
C ALA A 352 -26.69 11.98 -6.15
N GLY A 353 -27.24 12.18 -7.36
CA GLY A 353 -27.41 13.49 -7.97
C GLY A 353 -26.13 14.10 -8.56
N ILE A 354 -25.05 13.32 -8.70
CA ILE A 354 -23.84 13.79 -9.38
C ILE A 354 -24.07 13.77 -10.89
N SER A 355 -23.68 14.88 -11.53
CA SER A 355 -23.79 15.04 -12.98
C SER A 355 -22.42 14.95 -13.67
N GLY A 356 -22.46 14.69 -14.97
CA GLY A 356 -21.29 14.72 -15.82
C GLY A 356 -20.69 16.13 -16.00
N PRO A 357 -19.49 16.24 -16.61
CA PRO A 357 -18.81 15.15 -17.32
C PRO A 357 -18.24 14.10 -16.36
N PHE A 358 -18.57 12.83 -16.61
CA PHE A 358 -17.90 11.71 -15.97
C PHE A 358 -16.54 11.52 -16.63
N VAL A 359 -15.50 11.45 -15.83
CA VAL A 359 -14.12 11.40 -16.30
C VAL A 359 -13.40 10.29 -15.57
N ARG A 360 -12.88 9.35 -16.35
CA ARG A 360 -12.00 8.30 -15.83
C ARG A 360 -10.66 8.91 -15.43
N GLY A 361 -10.24 8.65 -14.20
CA GLY A 361 -8.88 8.89 -13.75
C GLY A 361 -7.87 7.99 -14.46
N VAL A 362 -6.59 8.24 -14.20
CA VAL A 362 -5.51 7.39 -14.73
C VAL A 362 -5.42 6.12 -13.88
N PRO A 363 -5.46 4.92 -14.48
CA PRO A 363 -5.20 3.68 -13.75
C PRO A 363 -3.87 3.75 -13.00
N ASN A 364 -3.90 3.45 -11.71
CA ASN A 364 -2.71 3.43 -10.87
C ASN A 364 -2.76 2.30 -9.85
N GLY A 365 -1.65 1.99 -9.19
CA GLY A 365 -1.60 0.92 -8.20
C GLY A 365 -0.58 1.17 -7.11
N GLY A 366 -1.02 1.03 -5.86
CA GLY A 366 -0.21 1.26 -4.65
C GLY A 366 0.07 0.01 -3.82
N HIS A 367 -0.63 -1.09 -4.12
CA HIS A 367 -0.39 -2.41 -3.53
C HIS A 367 0.28 -3.26 -4.59
N LEU A 368 1.46 -3.79 -4.27
CA LEU A 368 2.36 -4.46 -5.21
C LEU A 368 2.88 -5.73 -4.53
N GLY A 369 2.57 -6.89 -5.07
CA GLY A 369 2.91 -8.17 -4.46
C GLY A 369 3.10 -9.31 -5.46
N GLY A 370 3.18 -10.54 -4.94
CA GLY A 370 3.22 -11.75 -5.77
C GLY A 370 4.57 -12.10 -6.38
N THR A 371 5.64 -11.35 -6.13
CA THR A 371 6.96 -11.64 -6.75
C THR A 371 7.74 -12.78 -6.07
N VAL A 372 7.28 -13.26 -4.92
CA VAL A 372 7.84 -14.38 -4.15
C VAL A 372 6.67 -15.16 -3.53
N PRO A 373 5.67 -15.58 -4.32
CA PRO A 373 4.39 -16.03 -3.78
C PRO A 373 4.59 -17.32 -2.99
N LEU A 374 3.97 -17.40 -1.81
CA LEU A 374 3.98 -18.64 -1.02
C LEU A 374 3.18 -19.72 -1.74
N LYS A 375 3.71 -20.94 -1.69
CA LYS A 375 3.00 -22.16 -2.09
C LYS A 375 2.61 -22.95 -0.86
N LYS A 376 1.74 -23.95 -1.05
CA LYS A 376 1.25 -24.79 0.04
C LYS A 376 2.38 -25.44 0.85
N GLU A 377 3.44 -25.87 0.17
CA GLU A 377 4.63 -26.44 0.78
C GLU A 377 5.46 -25.43 1.60
N ASP A 378 5.32 -24.13 1.34
CA ASP A 378 6.07 -23.08 2.03
C ASP A 378 5.37 -22.59 3.31
N VAL A 379 4.06 -22.84 3.45
CA VAL A 379 3.22 -22.32 4.54
C VAL A 379 3.71 -22.73 5.95
N PRO A 380 4.12 -23.99 6.21
CA PRO A 380 4.58 -24.36 7.56
C PRO A 380 5.78 -23.54 8.04
N ASP A 381 6.73 -23.26 7.15
CA ASP A 381 7.95 -22.51 7.45
C ASP A 381 7.79 -21.01 7.18
N MET A 382 6.74 -20.60 6.46
CA MET A 382 6.52 -19.24 5.95
C MET A 382 7.69 -18.71 5.12
N LYS A 383 8.38 -19.61 4.41
CA LYS A 383 9.59 -19.32 3.66
C LYS A 383 9.73 -20.29 2.49
N PRO A 384 9.82 -19.79 1.25
CA PRO A 384 10.15 -20.65 0.12
C PRO A 384 11.45 -21.43 0.31
N SER A 385 11.39 -22.74 0.05
CA SER A 385 12.52 -23.67 0.27
C SER A 385 13.80 -23.31 -0.51
N TRP A 386 13.65 -22.62 -1.64
CA TRP A 386 14.78 -22.17 -2.47
C TRP A 386 15.50 -20.93 -1.93
N LEU A 387 14.92 -20.21 -0.97
CA LEU A 387 15.62 -19.10 -0.32
C LEU A 387 16.80 -19.64 0.53
N PRO A 388 18.00 -19.05 0.42
CA PRO A 388 19.13 -19.36 1.28
C PRO A 388 18.79 -19.38 2.77
N ASP A 389 19.56 -20.13 3.54
CA ASP A 389 19.42 -20.16 4.99
C ASP A 389 19.61 -18.76 5.59
N GLY A 390 18.73 -18.40 6.52
CA GLY A 390 18.72 -17.08 7.17
C GLY A 390 18.14 -15.94 6.33
N LEU A 391 17.74 -16.16 5.07
CA LEU A 391 17.06 -15.16 4.24
C LEU A 391 15.54 -15.35 4.27
N TRP A 392 14.81 -14.28 4.54
CA TRP A 392 13.35 -14.27 4.68
C TRP A 392 12.74 -13.13 3.85
N VAL A 393 11.47 -13.25 3.51
CA VAL A 393 10.66 -12.18 2.90
C VAL A 393 9.46 -11.94 3.81
N ALA A 394 9.07 -10.69 4.02
CA ALA A 394 7.98 -10.33 4.92
C ALA A 394 7.24 -9.08 4.42
N ASP A 395 6.75 -9.16 3.19
CA ASP A 395 5.88 -8.16 2.57
C ASP A 395 4.91 -8.83 1.58
N LEU A 396 4.18 -8.04 0.80
CA LEU A 396 3.18 -8.56 -0.16
C LEU A 396 3.77 -9.41 -1.29
N SER A 397 5.10 -9.47 -1.46
CA SER A 397 5.71 -10.45 -2.36
C SER A 397 5.26 -11.88 -2.06
N LEU A 398 4.93 -12.19 -0.80
CA LEU A 398 4.48 -13.52 -0.35
C LEU A 398 3.02 -13.83 -0.69
N ALA A 399 2.17 -12.82 -0.87
CA ALA A 399 0.76 -13.05 -1.13
C ALA A 399 0.59 -13.53 -2.59
N PRO A 400 -0.04 -14.70 -2.82
CA PRO A 400 -0.13 -15.27 -4.14
C PRO A 400 -0.99 -14.40 -5.05
N HIS A 401 -2.17 -13.97 -4.60
CA HIS A 401 -3.14 -13.30 -5.46
C HIS A 401 -3.26 -11.80 -5.19
N SER A 402 -3.71 -11.08 -6.21
CA SER A 402 -4.20 -9.71 -6.08
C SER A 402 -5.40 -9.68 -5.14
N GLN A 403 -5.61 -8.58 -4.40
CA GLN A 403 -6.53 -8.58 -3.25
C GLN A 403 -7.78 -7.72 -3.47
N GLY A 404 -7.70 -6.72 -4.35
CA GLY A 404 -8.80 -5.76 -4.59
C GLY A 404 -9.19 -4.96 -3.34
N LEU A 405 -8.39 -5.02 -2.26
CA LEU A 405 -8.71 -4.51 -0.94
C LEU A 405 -7.51 -3.77 -0.32
N PRO A 406 -7.70 -2.91 0.68
CA PRO A 406 -6.60 -2.39 1.50
C PRO A 406 -5.75 -3.51 2.13
N THR A 407 -4.45 -3.55 1.80
CA THR A 407 -3.57 -4.67 2.15
C THR A 407 -2.64 -4.42 3.34
N ILE A 408 -2.82 -3.31 4.08
CA ILE A 408 -1.98 -2.99 5.25
C ILE A 408 -2.04 -4.11 6.30
N LEU A 409 -3.25 -4.58 6.60
CA LEU A 409 -3.46 -5.62 7.60
C LEU A 409 -2.85 -6.96 7.14
N LEU A 410 -3.13 -7.38 5.90
CA LEU A 410 -2.51 -8.56 5.27
C LEU A 410 -0.98 -8.52 5.35
N THR A 411 -0.38 -7.39 4.94
CA THR A 411 1.08 -7.25 4.95
C THR A 411 1.66 -7.39 6.36
N ALA A 412 1.00 -6.79 7.35
CA ALA A 412 1.43 -6.88 8.75
C ALA A 412 1.23 -8.29 9.31
N ALA A 413 0.13 -8.98 8.98
CA ALA A 413 -0.16 -10.34 9.43
C ALA A 413 0.84 -11.35 8.85
N LEU A 414 1.10 -11.31 7.54
CA LEU A 414 2.16 -12.12 6.90
C LEU A 414 3.51 -11.88 7.59
N ALA A 415 3.86 -10.62 7.81
CA ALA A 415 5.12 -10.26 8.44
C ALA A 415 5.23 -10.73 9.90
N LEU A 416 4.14 -10.66 10.67
CA LEU A 416 4.09 -11.15 12.04
C LEU A 416 4.30 -12.67 12.09
N ARG A 417 3.59 -13.41 11.24
CA ARG A 417 3.75 -14.87 11.12
C ARG A 417 5.16 -15.24 10.66
N VAL A 418 5.74 -14.54 9.68
CA VAL A 418 7.14 -14.73 9.25
C VAL A 418 8.10 -14.49 10.41
N ALA A 419 7.97 -13.37 11.13
CA ALA A 419 8.84 -13.05 12.25
C ALA A 419 8.80 -14.13 13.33
N ARG A 420 7.63 -14.73 13.59
CA ARG A 420 7.46 -15.80 14.57
C ARG A 420 8.16 -17.11 14.19
N ASN A 421 8.26 -17.40 12.89
CA ASN A 421 9.02 -18.53 12.33
C ASN A 421 10.54 -18.31 12.29
N ILE A 422 11.03 -17.11 12.61
CA ILE A 422 12.46 -16.87 12.78
C ILE A 422 12.86 -17.25 14.21
N HIS A 423 13.65 -18.31 14.34
CA HIS A 423 14.12 -18.85 15.61
C HIS A 423 15.57 -18.46 15.92
N ARG A 424 15.90 -18.37 17.22
CA ARG A 424 17.26 -18.00 17.68
C ARG A 424 18.22 -19.18 17.66
N ASN A 425 17.72 -20.42 17.78
CA ASN A 425 18.53 -21.63 17.65
C ASN A 425 17.94 -22.52 16.53
N PHE A 426 18.82 -23.17 15.76
CA PHE A 426 18.40 -24.11 14.72
C PHE A 426 17.68 -25.36 15.27
N ASP A 427 17.83 -25.63 16.57
CA ASP A 427 17.22 -26.74 17.34
C ASP A 427 15.84 -26.41 17.93
N ASP A 428 15.38 -25.17 17.88
CA ASP A 428 14.05 -24.78 18.40
C ASP A 428 12.90 -25.13 17.40
N ARG A 429 13.18 -25.96 16.39
CA ARG A 429 12.23 -26.39 15.34
C ARG A 429 11.43 -27.65 15.71
N ILE A 430 11.34 -27.97 17.01
CA ILE A 430 10.69 -29.20 17.53
C ILE A 430 9.23 -28.93 17.89
#